data_AF-A0A7J0FKF4-F1
#
_entry.id   AF-A0A7J0FKF4-F1
#
_cell.length_a   1.000
_cell.length_b   1.000
_cell.length_c   1.000
_cell.angle_alpha   90.00
_cell.angle_beta   90.00
_cell.angle_gamma   90.00
#
_symmetry.space_group_name_H-M   'P 1'
#
loop_
_entity.id
_entity.type
_entity.pdbx_description
1 polymer ?
#
loop_
_entity_poly.entity_id
_entity_poly.type
_entity_poly.pdbx_seq_one_letter_code
_entity_poly.pdbx_strand_id
1 'polypeptide(L)' 'MAVQEGEEYVYRISTAEEWEALQRTGSSFGGELDKTTGCFHLSKLHQVQSTLHNFFLNSNRDLYLLQIDSKKVLPPQ' A
#
# COMPACT_ATOMS: atom_id res chain seq x y z
N MET A 1 22.36 -7.34 -10.25
CA MET A 1 21.07 -8.08 -10.33
C MET A 1 20.24 -7.34 -11.36
N ALA A 2 19.78 -8.03 -12.41
CA ALA A 2 19.02 -7.40 -13.48
C ALA A 2 17.64 -6.98 -12.94
N VAL A 3 17.39 -5.67 -12.90
CA VAL A 3 16.04 -5.14 -12.72
C VAL A 3 15.35 -5.37 -14.05
N GLN A 4 14.41 -6.31 -14.11
CA GLN A 4 13.63 -6.52 -15.33
C GLN A 4 12.83 -5.25 -15.60
N GLU A 5 13.14 -4.58 -16.71
CA GLU A 5 12.34 -3.47 -17.24
C GLU A 5 10.94 -4.01 -17.54
N GLY A 6 10.01 -3.81 -16.61
CA GLY A 6 8.63 -4.19 -16.83
C GLY A 6 7.82 -4.50 -15.57
N GLU A 7 8.40 -4.82 -14.42
CA GLU A 7 7.63 -5.03 -13.19
C GLU A 7 7.65 -3.76 -12.33
N GLU A 8 6.75 -2.82 -12.62
CA GLU A 8 6.56 -1.67 -11.74
C GLU A 8 5.72 -2.12 -10.54
N TYR A 9 6.30 -2.06 -9.35
CA TYR A 9 5.58 -2.29 -8.10
C TYR A 9 5.13 -0.97 -7.49
N VAL A 10 3.93 -1.00 -6.93
CA VAL A 10 3.42 0.04 -6.04
C VAL A 10 3.27 -0.52 -4.65
N TYR A 11 3.40 0.35 -3.66
CA TYR A 11 3.51 -0.03 -2.27
C TYR A 11 2.42 0.63 -1.46
N ARG A 12 1.95 -0.10 -0.45
CA ARG A 12 1.02 0.42 0.54
C ARG A 12 1.56 0.13 1.93
N ILE A 13 1.49 1.14 2.80
CA ILE A 13 1.71 0.96 4.24
C ILE A 13 0.33 0.67 4.85
N SER A 14 0.20 -0.47 5.51
CA SER A 14 -1.02 -0.89 6.20
C SER A 14 -0.73 -1.11 7.68
N THR A 15 -1.70 -0.79 8.54
CA THR A 15 -1.61 -1.18 9.94
C THR A 15 -1.89 -2.68 10.09
N ALA A 16 -1.47 -3.28 11.20
CA ALA A 16 -1.75 -4.68 11.50
C ALA A 16 -3.25 -5.00 11.41
N GLU A 17 -4.12 -4.13 11.91
CA GLU A 17 -5.57 -4.35 11.89
C GLU A 17 -6.12 -4.35 10.45
N GLU A 18 -5.62 -3.47 9.59
CA GLU A 18 -6.00 -3.44 8.17
C GLU A 18 -5.54 -4.71 7.44
N TRP A 19 -4.32 -5.17 7.75
CA TRP A 19 -3.75 -6.38 7.16
C TRP A 19 -4.49 -7.64 7.60
N GLU A 20 -4.78 -7.78 8.90
CA GLU A 20 -5.58 -8.88 9.44
C GLU A 20 -7.00 -8.89 8.87
N ALA A 21 -7.63 -7.72 8.76
CA ALA A 21 -8.94 -7.60 8.12
C ALA A 21 -8.88 -8.09 6.67
N LEU A 22 -7.92 -7.60 5.87
CA LEU A 22 -7.73 -8.02 4.48
C LEU A 22 -7.55 -9.53 4.34
N GLN A 23 -6.72 -10.15 5.18
CA GLN A 23 -6.51 -11.61 5.17
C GLN A 23 -7.78 -12.38 5.52
N ARG A 24 -8.57 -11.89 6.47
CA ARG A 24 -9.81 -12.56 6.92
C ARG A 24 -10.95 -12.48 5.90
N THR A 25 -11.13 -11.32 5.25
CA THR A 25 -12.27 -11.08 4.34
C THR A 25 -11.91 -11.28 2.87
N GLY A 26 -10.62 -11.38 2.53
CA GLY A 26 -10.12 -11.46 1.15
C GLY A 26 -10.21 -10.13 0.38
N SER A 27 -10.76 -9.07 0.99
CA SER A 27 -10.84 -7.73 0.43
C SER A 27 -10.91 -6.69 1.55
N SER A 28 -10.52 -5.44 1.25
CA SER A 28 -10.57 -4.33 2.21
C SER A 28 -10.95 -3.06 1.47
N PHE A 29 -11.57 -2.10 2.16
CA PHE A 29 -11.79 -0.74 1.65
C PHE A 29 -10.67 0.22 2.06
N GLY A 30 -9.62 -0.30 2.69
CA GLY A 30 -8.49 0.49 3.13
C GLY A 30 -8.68 1.16 4.48
N GLY A 31 -7.80 2.11 4.76
CA GLY A 31 -7.86 2.92 5.97
C GLY A 31 -8.95 3.98 5.90
N GLU A 32 -9.04 4.81 6.94
CA GLU A 32 -10.02 5.92 6.96
C GLU A 32 -9.79 6.91 5.82
N LEU A 33 -8.52 7.19 5.50
CA LEU A 33 -8.17 8.08 4.41
C LEU A 33 -8.63 7.52 3.06
N ASP A 34 -8.44 6.22 2.80
CA ASP A 34 -8.86 5.59 1.54
C ASP A 34 -10.38 5.61 1.38
N LYS A 35 -11.11 5.38 2.47
CA LYS A 35 -12.59 5.40 2.48
C LYS A 35 -13.15 6.79 2.23
N THR A 36 -12.51 7.81 2.81
CA THR A 36 -12.98 9.21 2.71
C THR A 36 -12.67 9.83 1.34
N THR A 37 -11.54 9.48 0.72
CA THR A 37 -11.20 9.93 -0.64
C THR A 37 -11.82 9.06 -1.74
N GLY A 38 -12.22 7.83 -1.41
CA GLY A 38 -12.75 6.86 -2.35
C GLY A 38 -11.69 6.20 -3.23
N CYS A 39 -10.41 6.25 -2.84
CA CYS A 39 -9.31 5.63 -3.58
C CYS A 39 -8.23 5.08 -2.65
N PHE A 40 -7.50 4.05 -3.10
CA PHE A 40 -6.34 3.54 -2.35
C PHE A 40 -5.11 4.42 -2.57
N HIS A 41 -4.49 4.85 -1.47
CA HIS A 41 -3.24 5.59 -1.52
C HIS A 41 -2.06 4.63 -1.67
N LEU A 42 -1.52 4.58 -2.89
CA LEU A 42 -0.36 3.77 -3.24
C LEU A 42 0.84 4.68 -3.49
N SER A 43 2.03 4.19 -3.16
CA SER A 43 3.31 4.92 -3.29
C SER A 43 4.26 4.16 -4.19
N LYS A 44 5.07 4.85 -4.99
CA LYS A 44 6.28 4.23 -5.58
C LYS A 44 7.30 3.93 -4.48
N LEU A 45 8.25 3.04 -4.73
CA LEU A 45 9.26 2.63 -3.73
C LEU A 45 9.98 3.84 -3.10
N HIS A 46 10.40 4.81 -3.92
CA HIS A 46 11.11 6.00 -3.44
C HIS A 46 10.23 6.95 -2.61
N GLN A 47 8.90 6.81 -2.67
CA GLN A 47 7.95 7.62 -1.90
C GLN A 47 7.58 6.96 -0.56
N VAL A 48 7.85 5.66 -0.38
CA VAL A 48 7.48 4.90 0.83
C VAL A 48 8.04 5.55 2.09
N GLN A 49 9.31 5.96 2.07
CA GLN A 49 9.94 6.60 3.23
C GLN A 49 9.23 7.89 3.63
N SER A 50 8.91 8.77 2.66
CA SER A 50 8.19 10.01 2.96
C SER A 50 6.77 9.74 3.45
N THR A 51 6.06 8.76 2.87
CA THR A 51 4.72 8.37 3.31
C THR A 51 4.75 7.84 4.75
N LEU A 52 5.73 6.99 5.09
CA LEU A 52 5.91 6.49 6.45
C LEU A 52 6.12 7.66 7.44
N HIS A 53 7.02 8.59 7.11
CA HIS A 53 7.33 9.71 7.99
C HIS A 53 6.11 10.62 8.21
N ASN A 54 5.40 10.97 7.12
CA ASN A 54 4.33 11.96 7.18
C ASN A 54 3.06 11.46 7.84
N PHE A 55 2.75 10.16 7.71
CA PHE A 55 1.44 9.62 8.10
C PHE A 55 1.50 8.58 9.24
N PHE A 56 2.63 7.89 9.44
CA PHE A 56 2.69 6.71 10.31
C PHE A 56 3.78 6.77 11.40
N LEU A 57 4.68 7.76 11.36
CA LEU A 57 5.84 7.84 12.28
C LEU A 57 5.45 7.87 13.76
N ASN A 58 4.33 8.51 14.10
CA ASN A 58 3.83 8.62 15.46
C ASN A 58 2.75 7.57 15.78
N SER A 59 2.61 6.54 14.94
CA SER A 59 1.65 5.46 15.21
C SER A 59 2.28 4.45 16.17
N ASN A 60 1.59 4.10 17.25
CA ASN A 60 1.97 3.00 18.15
C ASN A 60 1.51 1.63 17.62
N ARG A 61 1.32 1.51 16.30
CA ARG A 61 0.79 0.31 15.66
C ARG A 61 1.88 -0.39 14.88
N ASP A 62 1.78 -1.71 14.80
CA ASP A 62 2.60 -2.47 13.89
C ASP A 62 2.17 -2.18 12.45
N LEU A 63 3.16 -2.05 11.56
CA LEU A 63 2.97 -1.67 10.17
C LEU A 63 3.49 -2.76 9.24
N TYR A 64 2.75 -2.96 8.15
CA TYR A 64 3.07 -3.88 7.07
C TYR A 64 3.28 -3.07 5.79
N LEU A 65 4.35 -3.39 5.06
CA LEU A 65 4.58 -2.87 3.72
C LEU A 65 4.11 -3.91 2.69
N LEU A 66 2.99 -3.60 2.03
CA LEU A 66 2.45 -4.44 0.97
C LEU A 66 3.07 -4.02 -0.36
N GLN A 67 3.76 -4.95 -1.02
CA GLN A 67 4.24 -4.80 -2.39
C GLN A 67 3.18 -5.33 -3.34
N ILE A 68 2.72 -4.49 -4.27
CA ILE A 68 1.62 -4.80 -5.18
C ILE A 68 2.13 -4.63 -6.62
N ASP A 69 1.89 -5.65 -7.44
CA ASP A 69 2.18 -5.61 -8.87
C ASP A 69 1.24 -4.60 -9.56
N SER A 70 1.80 -3.50 -10.08
CA SER A 70 0.99 -2.43 -10.67
C SER A 70 0.21 -2.88 -11.90
N LYS A 71 0.68 -3.90 -12.63
CA LYS A 71 -0.01 -4.44 -13.80
C LYS A 71 -1.34 -5.09 -13.46
N LYS A 72 -1.50 -5.55 -12.22
CA LYS A 72 -2.75 -6.18 -11.74
C LYS A 72 -3.78 -5.15 -11.27
N VAL A 73 -3.38 -3.90 -11.11
CA VAL A 73 -4.21 -2.83 -10.54
C VAL A 73 -4.53 -1.75 -11.58
N LEU A 74 -3.60 -1.48 -12.49
CA LEU A 74 -3.81 -0.55 -13.59
C LEU A 74 -4.48 -1.27 -14.77
N PRO A 75 -5.40 -0.59 -15.49
CA PRO A 75 -5.93 -1.14 -16.74
C PRO A 75 -4.78 -1.41 -17.73
N PRO A 76 -4.89 -2.44 -18.59
CA PRO A 76 -3.91 -2.66 -19.64
C PRO A 76 -3.79 -1.41 -20.52
N GLN A 77 -2.55 -0.95 -20.73
CA GLN A 77 -2.23 0.16 -21.62
C GLN A 77 -2.26 -0.26 -23.09
#